data_AF-A0AAD5SN36-F1
#
_entry.id   AF-A0AAD5SN36-F1
#
_cell.length_a   1.000
_cell.length_b   1.000
_cell.length_c   1.000
_cell.angle_alpha   90.00
_cell.angle_beta   90.00
_cell.angle_gamma   90.00
#
_symmetry.space_group_name_H-M   'P 1'
#
loop_
_entity.id
_entity.type
_entity.pdbx_description
1 polymer ?
#
loop_
_entity_poly.entity_id
_entity_poly.type
_entity_poly.pdbx_seq_one_letter_code
_entity_poly.pdbx_strand_id
1 'polypeptide(L)'
;EKEFPWNYNDPTCRRSQSPSFNGLTNARSLARLAELVRRSHSETDPIALVSKETFDVCFTPRAAEYDAAVGFELSFTKIGTGYFVRGFGDEEFYGWAGAGGSLVIFSLRRQITFSFAMNFAYLQPLGDVRTSRLIREVLRIVDERKKKL
;
A
#
# COMPACT_ATOMS: atom_id res chain seq x y z
N GLU A 1 -19.86 30.95 1.43
CA GLU A 1 -18.56 30.42 0.95
C GLU A 1 -18.81 29.16 0.15
N LYS A 2 -18.03 28.91 -0.91
CA LYS A 2 -17.98 27.58 -1.53
C LYS A 2 -17.04 26.76 -0.66
N GLU A 3 -17.57 25.82 0.12
CA GLU A 3 -16.76 24.88 0.88
C GLU A 3 -15.83 24.13 -0.08
N PHE A 4 -14.56 24.05 0.30
CA PHE A 4 -13.54 23.24 -0.35
C PHE A 4 -14.10 21.82 -0.61
N PRO A 5 -13.84 21.17 -1.77
CA PRO A 5 -14.59 20.00 -2.17
C PRO A 5 -14.22 18.77 -1.31
N TRP A 6 -14.93 18.59 -0.19
CA TRP A 6 -14.91 17.37 0.61
C TRP A 6 -15.57 16.18 -0.08
N ASN A 7 -16.09 16.37 -1.29
CA ASN A 7 -16.73 15.31 -2.05
C ASN A 7 -15.77 14.78 -3.12
N TYR A 8 -15.29 13.54 -2.94
CA TYR A 8 -14.52 12.81 -3.96
C TYR A 8 -15.31 12.58 -5.27
N ASN A 9 -16.63 12.84 -5.26
CA ASN A 9 -17.46 12.84 -6.45
C ASN A 9 -17.53 14.18 -7.18
N ASP A 10 -16.97 15.25 -6.62
CA ASP A 10 -16.88 16.56 -7.27
C ASP A 10 -15.94 16.47 -8.49
N PRO A 11 -16.41 16.83 -9.71
CA PRO A 11 -15.57 16.80 -10.91
C PRO A 11 -14.33 17.70 -10.83
N THR A 12 -14.39 18.80 -10.08
CA THR A 12 -13.27 19.70 -9.83
C THR A 12 -12.22 19.00 -8.97
N CYS A 13 -12.62 18.33 -7.89
CA CYS A 13 -11.72 17.52 -7.07
C CYS A 13 -11.06 16.42 -7.93
N ARG A 14 -11.84 15.70 -8.74
CA ARG A 14 -11.35 14.61 -9.60
C ARG A 14 -10.38 15.06 -10.70
N ARG A 15 -10.54 16.28 -11.21
CA ARG A 15 -9.67 16.87 -12.25
C ARG A 15 -8.45 17.60 -11.69
N SER A 16 -8.52 18.03 -10.42
CA SER A 16 -7.37 18.64 -9.75
C SER A 16 -6.25 17.62 -9.53
N GLN A 17 -5.06 18.08 -9.16
CA GLN A 17 -3.92 17.22 -8.87
C GLN A 17 -3.55 17.38 -7.39
N SER A 18 -4.03 16.44 -6.56
CA SER A 18 -3.71 16.40 -5.14
C SER A 18 -3.21 15.00 -4.76
N PRO A 19 -1.90 14.73 -4.94
CA PRO A 19 -1.32 13.40 -4.78
C PRO A 19 -1.56 12.74 -3.41
N SER A 20 -1.92 13.52 -2.39
CA SER A 20 -2.21 13.01 -1.05
C SER A 20 -3.59 12.36 -0.91
N PHE A 21 -4.58 12.67 -1.76
CA PHE A 21 -5.94 12.16 -1.54
C PHE A 21 -6.83 11.91 -2.77
N ASN A 22 -6.55 12.49 -3.94
CA ASN A 22 -7.54 12.46 -5.05
C ASN A 22 -7.20 11.50 -6.19
N GLY A 23 -6.28 10.55 -5.97
CA GLY A 23 -5.93 9.53 -6.96
C GLY A 23 -7.12 8.64 -7.31
N LEU A 24 -7.46 8.53 -8.60
CA LEU A 24 -8.52 7.65 -9.11
C LEU A 24 -7.90 6.43 -9.78
N THR A 25 -8.17 5.24 -9.23
CA THR A 25 -7.63 3.97 -9.75
C THR A 25 -8.53 2.79 -9.35
N ASN A 26 -8.14 1.58 -9.73
CA ASN A 26 -8.76 0.34 -9.29
C ASN A 26 -7.69 -0.61 -8.70
N ALA A 27 -8.13 -1.66 -8.02
CA ALA A 27 -7.25 -2.63 -7.37
C ALA A 27 -6.24 -3.28 -8.34
N ARG A 28 -6.64 -3.57 -9.58
CA ARG A 28 -5.78 -4.21 -10.58
C ARG A 28 -4.64 -3.29 -11.01
N SER A 29 -4.96 -2.06 -11.40
CA SER A 29 -3.97 -1.09 -11.85
C SER A 29 -3.01 -0.71 -10.72
N LEU A 30 -3.53 -0.52 -9.51
CA LEU A 30 -2.73 -0.18 -8.34
C LEU A 30 -1.83 -1.34 -7.89
N ALA A 31 -2.31 -2.59 -7.93
CA ALA A 31 -1.47 -3.77 -7.71
C ALA A 31 -0.36 -3.90 -8.76
N ARG A 32 -0.65 -3.60 -10.04
CA ARG A 32 0.37 -3.66 -11.09
C ARG A 32 1.47 -2.62 -10.87
N LEU A 33 1.11 -1.39 -10.48
CA LEU A 33 2.09 -0.36 -10.13
C LEU A 33 2.97 -0.79 -8.95
N ALA A 34 2.37 -1.28 -7.88
CA ALA A 34 3.12 -1.77 -6.72
C ALA A 34 3.97 -3.01 -7.05
N GLU A 35 3.57 -3.84 -8.02
CA GLU A 35 4.40 -4.94 -8.54
C GLU A 35 5.65 -4.41 -9.25
N LEU A 36 5.53 -3.39 -10.11
CA LEU A 36 6.69 -2.76 -10.79
C LEU A 36 7.68 -2.17 -9.77
N VAL A 37 7.15 -1.50 -8.74
CA VAL A 37 7.95 -1.00 -7.62
C VAL A 37 8.64 -2.15 -6.88
N ARG A 38 7.90 -3.19 -6.44
CA ARG A 38 8.44 -4.37 -5.75
C ARG A 38 9.54 -5.06 -6.55
N ARG A 39 9.35 -5.20 -7.86
CA ARG A 39 10.29 -5.86 -8.77
C ARG A 39 11.58 -5.07 -8.99
N SER A 40 11.58 -3.77 -8.67
CA SER A 40 12.79 -2.95 -8.66
C SER A 40 13.80 -3.36 -7.59
N HIS A 41 13.44 -4.24 -6.64
CA HIS A 41 14.38 -4.85 -5.70
C HIS A 41 15.28 -5.94 -6.34
N SER A 42 15.05 -6.31 -7.59
CA SER A 42 15.86 -7.26 -8.35
C SER A 42 16.80 -6.54 -9.31
N GLU A 43 18.04 -7.02 -9.45
CA GLU A 43 19.03 -6.45 -10.38
C GLU A 43 18.72 -6.74 -11.85
N THR A 44 18.01 -7.84 -12.12
CA THR A 44 17.86 -8.40 -13.47
C THR A 44 16.43 -8.36 -13.99
N ASP A 45 15.50 -7.74 -13.26
CA ASP A 45 14.10 -7.77 -13.63
C ASP A 45 13.80 -6.79 -14.78
N PRO A 46 13.37 -7.27 -15.96
CA PRO A 46 13.20 -6.43 -17.14
C PRO A 46 12.04 -5.44 -17.03
N ILE A 47 11.19 -5.56 -15.99
CA ILE A 47 10.09 -4.62 -15.74
C ILE A 47 10.27 -3.81 -14.45
N ALA A 48 11.49 -3.73 -13.92
CA ALA A 48 11.81 -2.84 -12.80
C ALA A 48 11.52 -1.37 -13.17
N LEU A 49 10.97 -0.62 -12.22
CA LEU A 49 10.66 0.81 -12.38
C LEU A 49 11.89 1.69 -12.13
N VAL A 50 12.74 1.30 -11.19
CA VAL A 50 13.98 1.99 -10.81
C VAL A 50 15.10 0.96 -10.61
N SER A 51 16.35 1.42 -10.50
CA SER A 51 17.48 0.53 -10.19
C SER A 51 17.35 -0.07 -8.79
N LYS A 52 17.97 -1.23 -8.57
CA LYS A 52 17.98 -1.88 -7.24
C LYS A 52 18.61 -1.01 -6.17
N GLU A 53 19.69 -0.30 -6.51
CA GLU A 53 20.37 0.62 -5.60
C GLU A 53 19.43 1.74 -5.16
N THR A 54 18.66 2.29 -6.10
CA THR A 54 17.66 3.32 -5.80
C THR A 54 16.56 2.77 -4.91
N PHE A 55 16.04 1.57 -5.23
CA PHE A 55 15.02 0.91 -4.43
C PHE A 55 15.49 0.69 -2.99
N ASP A 56 16.67 0.11 -2.80
CA ASP A 56 17.21 -0.24 -1.48
C ASP A 56 17.40 1.01 -0.60
N VAL A 57 17.85 2.13 -1.18
CA VAL A 57 17.95 3.41 -0.47
C VAL A 57 16.56 3.95 -0.13
N CYS A 58 15.65 4.04 -1.10
CA CYS A 58 14.34 4.65 -0.90
C CYS A 58 13.46 3.87 0.08
N PHE A 59 13.53 2.54 0.04
CA PHE A 59 12.70 1.64 0.83
C PHE A 59 13.35 1.18 2.15
N THR A 60 14.49 1.78 2.55
CA THR A 60 15.06 1.57 3.89
C THR A 60 14.05 2.01 4.97
N PRO A 61 13.58 1.11 5.87
CA PRO A 61 12.66 1.48 6.95
C PRO A 61 13.32 2.38 8.00
N ARG A 62 12.51 3.27 8.59
CA ARG A 62 12.86 4.03 9.80
C ARG A 62 12.30 3.34 11.04
N ALA A 63 12.80 3.71 12.22
CA ALA A 63 12.22 3.24 13.47
C ALA A 63 10.71 3.59 13.54
N ALA A 64 9.94 2.75 14.22
CA ALA A 64 8.55 3.07 14.47
C ALA A 64 8.46 4.23 15.47
N GLU A 65 7.64 5.22 15.16
CA GLU A 65 7.40 6.40 15.99
C GLU A 65 5.90 6.63 16.15
N TYR A 66 5.49 7.19 17.27
CA TYR A 66 4.08 7.56 17.49
C TYR A 66 3.71 8.73 16.57
N ASP A 67 2.74 8.50 15.69
CA ASP A 67 2.21 9.53 14.80
C ASP A 67 0.99 10.19 15.45
N ALA A 68 1.09 11.48 15.79
CA ALA A 68 0.03 12.21 16.45
C ALA A 68 -1.21 12.48 15.56
N ALA A 69 -1.05 12.45 14.23
CA ALA A 69 -2.16 12.66 13.30
C ALA A 69 -2.97 11.38 13.09
N VAL A 70 -2.29 10.23 13.08
CA VAL A 70 -2.90 8.91 12.85
C VAL A 70 -3.30 8.22 14.17
N GLY A 71 -2.61 8.50 15.28
CA GLY A 71 -2.90 7.97 16.62
C GLY A 71 -2.33 6.59 16.90
N PHE A 72 -1.35 6.13 16.11
CA PHE A 72 -0.71 4.81 16.25
C PHE A 72 0.81 4.93 16.02
N GLU A 73 1.56 3.93 16.49
CA GLU A 73 2.97 3.78 16.12
C GLU A 73 3.08 3.33 14.66
N LEU A 74 3.84 4.06 13.87
CA LEU A 74 4.04 3.81 12.45
C LEU A 74 5.52 3.83 12.10
N SER A 75 5.91 2.95 11.18
CA SER A 75 7.21 3.03 10.51
C SER A 75 6.99 3.44 9.07
N PHE A 76 7.91 4.26 8.57
CA PHE A 76 7.94 4.71 7.19
C PHE A 76 9.31 4.47 6.59
N THR A 77 9.37 4.27 5.28
CA THR A 77 10.64 4.28 4.54
C THR A 77 11.20 5.70 4.43
N LYS A 78 12.42 5.85 3.90
CA LYS A 78 13.03 7.16 3.63
C LYS A 78 12.18 8.05 2.72
N ILE A 79 11.40 7.46 1.80
CA ILE A 79 10.50 8.19 0.90
C ILE A 79 9.06 8.33 1.44
N GLY A 80 8.80 7.94 2.69
CA GLY A 80 7.48 8.10 3.31
C GLY A 80 6.46 7.01 2.97
N THR A 81 6.88 5.90 2.34
CA THR A 81 6.01 4.73 2.19
C THR A 81 5.84 4.06 3.55
N GLY A 82 4.63 3.61 3.92
CA GLY A 82 4.43 2.86 5.16
C GLY A 82 5.16 1.52 5.12
N TYR A 83 5.75 1.15 6.25
CA TYR A 83 6.35 -0.16 6.49
C TYR A 83 5.63 -0.83 7.66
N PHE A 84 4.81 -1.82 7.32
CA PHE A 84 3.91 -2.50 8.25
C PHE A 84 4.53 -3.82 8.69
N VAL A 85 5.02 -3.85 9.92
CA VAL A 85 5.55 -5.06 10.60
C VAL A 85 4.52 -5.74 11.51
N ARG A 86 3.34 -5.13 11.66
CA ARG A 86 2.24 -5.61 12.50
C ARG A 86 0.92 -5.53 11.72
N GLY A 87 -0.05 -6.35 12.12
CA GLY A 87 -1.41 -6.35 11.56
C GLY A 87 -1.68 -7.42 10.49
N PHE A 88 -0.63 -8.02 9.91
CA PHE A 88 -0.76 -9.01 8.83
C PHE A 88 -0.04 -10.34 9.10
N GLY A 89 0.03 -10.76 10.37
CA GLY A 89 0.76 -11.96 10.79
C GLY A 89 2.26 -11.68 10.96
N ASP A 90 3.10 -12.59 10.49
CA ASP A 90 4.57 -12.51 10.53
C ASP A 90 5.17 -11.85 9.27
N GLU A 91 4.33 -11.34 8.37
CA GLU A 91 4.77 -10.74 7.11
C GLU A 91 4.95 -9.23 7.21
N GLU A 92 6.00 -8.76 6.56
CA GLU A 92 6.33 -7.35 6.45
C GLU A 92 5.86 -6.81 5.11
N PHE A 93 5.21 -5.65 5.16
CA PHE A 93 4.63 -5.04 3.97
C PHE A 93 5.07 -3.60 3.80
N TYR A 94 5.41 -3.24 2.58
CA TYR A 94 5.54 -1.85 2.16
C TYR A 94 4.26 -1.39 1.47
N GLY A 95 3.80 -0.18 1.73
CA GLY A 95 2.66 0.38 1.02
C GLY A 95 1.94 1.48 1.79
N TRP A 96 0.65 1.64 1.53
CA TRP A 96 -0.19 2.59 2.27
C TRP A 96 -1.67 2.22 2.23
N ALA A 97 -2.41 2.73 3.22
CA ALA A 97 -3.85 2.63 3.31
C ALA A 97 -4.51 3.98 2.98
N GLY A 98 -5.68 3.93 2.34
CA GLY A 98 -6.51 5.11 2.10
C GLY A 98 -7.69 5.18 3.07
N ALA A 99 -8.07 6.40 3.43
CA ALA A 99 -9.26 6.66 4.22
C ALA A 99 -10.49 6.02 3.57
N GLY A 100 -11.25 5.24 4.35
CA GLY A 100 -12.37 4.44 3.85
C GLY A 100 -12.06 2.94 3.70
N GLY A 101 -10.78 2.58 3.76
CA GLY A 101 -10.27 1.19 3.86
C GLY A 101 -9.52 0.66 2.63
N SER A 102 -9.25 1.50 1.62
CA SER A 102 -8.48 1.07 0.44
C SER A 102 -7.04 0.75 0.86
N LEU A 103 -6.37 -0.13 0.12
CA LEU A 103 -5.05 -0.61 0.50
C LEU A 103 -4.22 -0.95 -0.73
N VAL A 104 -2.93 -0.65 -0.68
CA VAL A 104 -1.92 -1.22 -1.57
C VAL A 104 -0.71 -1.56 -0.75
N ILE A 105 -0.28 -2.82 -0.84
CA ILE A 105 0.88 -3.34 -0.11
C ILE A 105 1.63 -4.37 -0.94
N PHE A 106 2.93 -4.50 -0.69
CA PHE A 106 3.75 -5.56 -1.26
C PHE A 106 4.75 -6.11 -0.25
N SER A 107 5.07 -7.39 -0.38
CA SER A 107 6.09 -8.08 0.42
C SER A 107 7.24 -8.51 -0.48
N LEU A 108 8.46 -8.16 -0.07
CA LEU A 108 9.68 -8.63 -0.71
C LEU A 108 9.92 -10.12 -0.42
N ARG A 109 9.70 -10.55 0.83
CA ARG A 109 9.91 -11.93 1.30
C ARG A 109 9.03 -12.95 0.58
N ARG A 110 7.74 -12.64 0.42
CA ARG A 110 6.78 -13.52 -0.29
C ARG A 110 6.67 -13.22 -1.77
N GLN A 111 7.28 -12.14 -2.25
CA GLN A 111 7.23 -11.68 -3.64
C GLN A 111 5.79 -11.48 -4.14
N ILE A 112 4.90 -10.99 -3.25
CA ILE A 112 3.49 -10.74 -3.55
C ILE A 112 3.18 -9.26 -3.50
N THR A 113 2.17 -8.87 -4.28
CA THR A 113 1.55 -7.55 -4.23
C THR A 113 0.05 -7.74 -4.05
N PHE A 114 -0.55 -6.94 -3.17
CA PHE A 114 -1.97 -6.94 -2.89
C PHE A 114 -2.52 -5.52 -2.96
N SER A 115 -3.69 -5.37 -3.56
CA SER A 115 -4.42 -4.10 -3.57
C SER A 115 -5.91 -4.32 -3.45
N PHE A 116 -6.57 -3.37 -2.79
CA PHE A 116 -8.00 -3.34 -2.59
C PHE A 116 -8.52 -1.91 -2.81
N ALA A 117 -9.52 -1.79 -3.68
CA ALA A 117 -10.23 -0.55 -3.96
C ALA A 117 -11.72 -0.83 -3.92
N MET A 118 -12.48 0.05 -3.27
CA MET A 118 -13.93 -0.07 -3.11
C MET A 118 -14.58 1.31 -3.26
N ASN A 119 -15.90 1.32 -3.40
CA ASN A 119 -16.73 2.53 -3.38
C ASN A 119 -17.58 2.66 -2.10
N PHE A 120 -17.75 1.59 -1.33
CA PHE A 120 -18.40 1.64 -0.02
C PHE A 120 -17.35 1.83 1.07
N ALA A 121 -17.16 3.08 1.49
CA ALA A 121 -16.16 3.47 2.48
C ALA A 121 -16.69 3.30 3.91
N TYR A 122 -15.82 2.82 4.80
CA TYR A 122 -16.01 2.91 6.24
C TYR A 122 -14.81 3.66 6.80
N LEU A 123 -15.03 4.77 7.50
CA LEU A 123 -13.94 5.69 7.86
C LEU A 123 -13.03 5.05 8.90
N GLN A 124 -11.88 4.57 8.43
CA GLN A 124 -10.77 4.09 9.25
C GLN A 124 -9.45 4.66 8.70
N PRO A 125 -8.49 5.01 9.56
CA PRO A 125 -7.24 5.64 9.13
C PRO A 125 -6.27 4.63 8.49
N LEU A 126 -6.28 3.37 8.91
CA LEU A 126 -5.34 2.34 8.47
C LEU A 126 -6.04 1.00 8.23
N GLY A 127 -6.19 0.63 6.96
CA GLY A 127 -6.77 -0.64 6.56
C GLY A 127 -8.25 -0.81 6.97
N ASP A 128 -8.76 -2.03 6.80
CA ASP A 128 -10.15 -2.39 7.12
C ASP A 128 -10.23 -3.90 7.42
N VAL A 129 -11.28 -4.34 8.12
CA VAL A 129 -11.54 -5.78 8.37
C VAL A 129 -11.62 -6.59 7.07
N ARG A 130 -12.12 -6.00 5.99
CA ARG A 130 -12.20 -6.58 4.64
C ARG A 130 -10.81 -6.86 4.08
N THR A 131 -9.91 -5.87 4.12
CA THR A 131 -8.54 -6.03 3.62
C THR A 131 -7.75 -7.00 4.49
N SER A 132 -7.93 -6.94 5.82
CA SER A 132 -7.33 -7.86 6.78
C SER A 132 -7.75 -9.32 6.57
N ARG A 133 -9.02 -9.58 6.22
CA ARG A 133 -9.49 -10.94 5.88
C ARG A 133 -8.88 -11.42 4.57
N LEU A 134 -8.90 -10.58 3.53
CA LEU A 134 -8.39 -10.95 2.21
C LEU A 134 -6.88 -11.21 2.22
N ILE A 135 -6.08 -10.37 2.86
CA ILE A 135 -4.62 -10.54 2.90
C ILE A 135 -4.22 -11.80 3.68
N ARG A 136 -4.89 -12.12 4.80
CA ARG A 136 -4.64 -13.37 5.53
C ARG A 136 -4.90 -14.59 4.66
N GLU A 137 -5.97 -14.55 3.86
CA GLU A 137 -6.30 -15.64 2.95
C GLU A 137 -5.29 -15.76 1.79
N VAL A 138 -4.84 -14.63 1.24
CA VAL A 138 -3.76 -14.61 0.24
C VAL A 138 -2.48 -15.21 0.82
N LEU A 139 -2.09 -14.83 2.04
CA LEU A 139 -0.90 -15.36 2.71
C LEU A 139 -1.01 -16.88 2.92
N ARG A 140 -2.17 -17.37 3.40
CA ARG A 140 -2.45 -18.81 3.54
C ARG A 140 -2.26 -19.56 2.22
N ILE A 141 -2.85 -19.06 1.13
CA ILE A 141 -2.74 -19.68 -0.20
C ILE A 141 -1.30 -19.70 -0.70
N VAL A 142 -0.56 -18.61 -0.49
CA VAL A 142 0.86 -18.50 -0.88
C VAL A 142 1.70 -19.54 -0.12
N ASP A 143 1.48 -19.69 1.18
CA ASP A 143 2.15 -20.71 2.00
C ASP A 143 1.84 -22.13 1.52
N GLU A 144 0.59 -22.43 1.21
CA GLU A 144 0.18 -23.74 0.69
C GLU A 144 0.78 -24.06 -0.67
N ARG A 145 0.89 -23.06 -1.55
CA ARG A 145 1.51 -23.23 -2.86
C ARG A 145 3.01 -23.45 -2.76
N LYS A 146 3.71 -22.73 -1.88
CA LYS A 146 5.15 -22.89 -1.66
C LYS A 146 5.52 -24.26 -1.10
N LYS A 147 4.67 -24.88 -0.26
CA LYS A 147 4.89 -26.24 0.26
C LYS A 147 4.73 -27.35 -0.79
N LYS A 148 4.08 -27.06 -1.91
CA LYS A 148 3.83 -28.02 -3.00
C LYS A 148 4.86 -27.97 -4.12
N LEU A 149 5.76 -26.99 -4.08
CA LEU A 149 6.90 -26.84 -4.99
C LEU A 149 8.14 -27.47 -4.33
#